data_AF-A0A1I4IQF2-F1
#
_entry.id   AF-A0A1I4IQF2-F1
#
_cell.length_a   1.000
_cell.length_b   1.000
_cell.length_c   1.000
_cell.angle_alpha   90.00
_cell.angle_beta   90.00
_cell.angle_gamma   90.00
#
_symmetry.space_group_name_H-M   'P 1'
#
loop_
_entity.id
_entity.type
_entity.pdbx_description
1 polymer ?
#
loop_
_entity_poly.entity_id
_entity_poly.type
_entity_poly.pdbx_seq_one_letter_code
_entity_poly.pdbx_strand_id
1 'polypeptide(L)'
;MRGLDLKQDELFSYTTLEQRIPNDHPLRPLRRLVDTVLASMDRDFDGLYSRRGRASIAPERLLRASLLQVIYTVRSERQLVEQIDFNL
;
A
#
# COMPACT_ATOMS: atom_id res chain seq x y z
N MET A 1 9.02 -14.55 8.14
CA MET A 1 9.85 -13.43 7.61
C MET A 1 8.95 -12.29 7.19
N ARG A 2 9.38 -11.03 7.36
CA ARG A 2 8.67 -9.87 6.81
C ARG A 2 8.79 -9.89 5.28
N GLY A 3 7.71 -9.61 4.58
CA GLY A 3 7.72 -9.45 3.13
C GLY A 3 8.34 -8.13 2.69
N LEU A 4 8.81 -8.08 1.44
CA LEU A 4 9.27 -6.84 0.84
C LEU A 4 8.08 -5.96 0.44
N ASP A 5 8.21 -4.66 0.70
CA ASP A 5 7.29 -3.65 0.21
C ASP A 5 7.63 -3.26 -1.24
N LEU A 6 7.32 -4.17 -2.17
CA LEU A 6 7.56 -3.94 -3.59
C LEU A 6 6.54 -2.94 -4.15
N LYS A 7 7.03 -1.82 -4.68
CA LYS A 7 6.24 -0.89 -5.50
C LYS A 7 6.30 -1.37 -6.95
N GLN A 8 5.13 -1.53 -7.56
CA GLN A 8 5.04 -1.95 -8.95
C GLN A 8 5.09 -0.71 -9.84
N ASP A 9 6.27 -0.45 -10.40
CA ASP A 9 6.51 0.75 -11.21
C ASP A 9 6.15 0.53 -12.69
N GLU A 10 6.23 -0.71 -13.18
CA GLU A 10 5.93 -1.05 -14.58
C GLU A 10 4.93 -2.22 -14.68
N LEU A 11 4.01 -2.10 -15.64
CA LEU A 11 3.11 -3.16 -16.09
C LEU A 11 3.54 -3.56 -17.51
N PHE A 12 3.10 -4.71 -18.00
CA PHE A 12 3.21 -5.08 -19.43
C PHE A 12 2.38 -4.15 -20.37
N SER A 13 1.92 -3.01 -19.86
CA SER A 13 1.12 -1.99 -20.51
C SER A 13 1.98 -0.76 -20.78
N TYR A 14 1.69 -0.04 -21.86
CA TYR A 14 2.31 1.26 -22.18
C TYR A 14 2.00 2.37 -21.14
N THR A 15 1.15 2.07 -20.15
CA THR A 15 0.79 2.99 -19.06
C THR A 15 0.92 2.32 -17.70
N THR A 16 1.56 3.03 -16.77
CA THR A 16 1.72 2.62 -15.37
C THR A 16 0.49 3.01 -14.54
N LEU A 17 0.27 2.37 -13.39
CA LEU A 17 -0.83 2.75 -12.49
C LEU A 17 -0.71 4.21 -12.02
N GLU A 18 0.52 4.68 -11.80
CA GLU A 18 0.80 6.05 -11.37
C GLU A 18 0.34 7.09 -12.40
N GLN A 19 0.42 6.76 -13.69
CA GLN A 19 -0.02 7.64 -14.79
C GLN A 19 -1.55 7.75 -14.88
N ARG A 20 -2.30 6.80 -14.31
CA ARG A 20 -3.77 6.85 -14.27
C ARG A 20 -4.31 7.81 -13.21
N ILE A 21 -3.49 8.17 -12.21
CA ILE A 21 -3.88 9.05 -11.12
C ILE A 21 -3.55 10.49 -11.49
N PRO A 22 -4.52 11.44 -11.49
CA PRO A 22 -4.25 12.84 -11.78
C PRO A 22 -3.12 13.43 -10.95
N ASN A 23 -2.32 14.33 -11.53
CA ASN A 23 -1.19 14.98 -10.82
C ASN A 23 -1.63 15.81 -9.61
N ASP A 24 -2.86 16.35 -9.65
CA ASP A 24 -3.46 17.14 -8.57
C ASP A 24 -4.32 16.29 -7.61
N HIS A 25 -4.16 14.96 -7.64
CA HIS A 25 -4.97 14.10 -6.79
C HIS A 25 -4.60 14.27 -5.30
N PRO A 26 -5.58 14.48 -4.40
CA PRO A 26 -5.32 14.83 -2.99
C PRO A 26 -4.57 13.74 -2.21
N LEU A 27 -4.61 12.47 -2.67
CA LEU A 27 -3.84 11.39 -2.04
C LEU A 27 -2.34 11.39 -2.37
N ARG A 28 -1.87 12.14 -3.38
CA ARG A 28 -0.44 12.21 -3.70
C ARG A 28 0.41 12.79 -2.56
N PRO A 29 0.09 13.95 -1.96
CA PRO A 29 0.82 14.44 -0.78
C PRO A 29 0.67 13.49 0.42
N LEU A 30 -0.52 12.91 0.61
CA LEU A 30 -0.75 11.97 1.71
C LEU A 30 0.12 10.71 1.58
N ARG A 31 0.25 10.14 0.38
CA ARG A 31 1.13 8.99 0.13
C ARG A 31 2.56 9.28 0.52
N ARG A 32 3.11 10.46 0.17
CA ARG A 32 4.47 10.85 0.55
C ARG A 32 4.66 10.93 2.07
N LEU A 33 3.68 11.50 2.76
CA LEU A 33 3.70 11.59 4.22
C LEU A 33 3.65 10.20 4.85
N VAL A 34 2.71 9.36 4.41
CA VAL A 34 2.52 8.00 4.92
C VAL A 34 3.75 7.13 4.65
N ASP A 35 4.31 7.18 3.44
CA ASP A 35 5.52 6.44 3.09
C ASP A 35 6.71 6.84 3.98
N THR A 36 6.82 8.12 4.34
CA THR A 36 7.87 8.63 5.24
C THR A 36 7.69 8.11 6.67
N VAL A 37 6.45 8.13 7.18
CA VAL A 37 6.13 7.60 8.50
C VAL A 37 6.39 6.09 8.56
N LEU A 38 5.93 5.33 7.56
CA LEU A 38 6.14 3.89 7.51
C LEU A 38 7.62 3.52 7.41
N ALA A 39 8.41 4.27 6.62
CA ALA A 39 9.86 4.07 6.55
C ALA A 39 10.56 4.32 7.91
N SER A 40 10.05 5.25 8.72
CA SER A 40 10.60 5.49 10.07
C SER A 40 10.36 4.33 11.04
N MET A 41 9.37 3.48 10.77
CA MET A 41 8.99 2.33 11.59
C MET A 41 9.64 1.02 11.14
N ASP A 42 10.53 1.05 10.15
CA ASP A 42 11.10 -0.14 9.50
C ASP A 42 11.73 -1.12 10.50
N ARG A 43 12.50 -0.60 11.47
CA ARG A 43 13.13 -1.41 12.53
C ARG A 43 12.11 -2.04 13.47
N ASP A 44 11.04 -1.33 13.80
CA ASP A 44 9.99 -1.82 14.68
C ASP A 44 9.22 -2.95 13.99
N PHE A 45 8.92 -2.80 12.70
CA PHE A 45 8.31 -3.86 11.92
C PHE A 45 9.22 -5.08 11.83
N ASP A 46 10.50 -4.93 11.53
CA ASP A 46 11.44 -6.04 11.49
C ASP A 46 11.52 -6.83 12.79
N GLY A 47 11.43 -6.14 13.94
CA GLY A 47 11.41 -6.76 15.26
C GLY A 47 10.21 -7.68 15.51
N LEU A 48 9.08 -7.44 14.83
CA LEU A 48 7.84 -8.21 14.99
C LEU A 48 7.80 -9.52 14.18
N TYR A 49 8.64 -9.67 13.16
CA TYR A 49 8.60 -10.83 12.27
C TYR A 49 9.71 -11.85 12.54
N SER A 50 9.35 -13.14 12.47
CA SER A 50 10.33 -14.24 12.54
C SER A 50 11.33 -14.18 11.38
N ARG A 51 12.61 -14.43 11.67
CA ARG A 51 13.70 -14.55 10.67
C ARG A 51 13.61 -15.81 9.79
N ARG A 52 12.67 -16.73 10.06
CA ARG A 52 12.49 -17.98 9.30
C ARG A 52 11.04 -18.13 8.82
N GLY A 53 10.83 -19.06 7.91
CA GLY A 53 9.51 -19.40 7.36
C GLY A 53 9.08 -18.50 6.20
N ARG A 54 7.83 -18.66 5.76
CA ARG A 54 7.26 -17.92 4.61
C ARG A 54 7.31 -16.41 4.86
N ALA A 55 7.63 -15.65 3.81
CA ALA A 55 7.50 -14.20 3.83
C ALA A 55 6.02 -13.82 3.95
N SER A 56 5.69 -12.94 4.91
CA SER A 56 4.37 -12.35 5.04
C SER A 56 4.12 -11.33 3.95
N ILE A 57 2.90 -10.80 3.87
CA ILE A 57 2.68 -9.50 3.23
C ILE A 57 3.36 -8.43 4.10
N ALA A 58 3.98 -7.44 3.47
CA ALA A 58 4.62 -6.32 4.17
C ALA A 58 3.55 -5.49 4.91
N PRO A 59 3.73 -5.17 6.21
CA PRO A 59 2.73 -4.46 7.00
C PRO A 59 2.35 -3.09 6.41
N GLU A 60 3.28 -2.44 5.72
CA GLU A 60 3.09 -1.14 5.05
C GLU A 60 1.95 -1.19 4.03
N ARG A 61 1.81 -2.32 3.32
CA ARG A 61 0.75 -2.51 2.32
C ARG A 61 -0.62 -2.59 2.99
N LEU A 62 -0.70 -3.31 4.10
CA LEU A 62 -1.94 -3.44 4.88
C LEU A 62 -2.32 -2.10 5.51
N LEU A 63 -1.37 -1.39 6.10
CA LEU A 63 -1.61 -0.08 6.71
C LEU A 63 -2.06 0.96 5.69
N ARG A 64 -1.45 0.99 4.49
CA ARG A 64 -1.91 1.85 3.39
C ARG A 64 -3.33 1.50 2.95
N ALA A 65 -3.65 0.21 2.82
CA ALA A 65 -5.00 -0.24 2.49
C ALA A 65 -6.02 0.19 3.56
N SER A 66 -5.72 -0.02 4.85
CA SER A 66 -6.58 0.41 5.95
C SER A 66 -6.80 1.92 5.99
N LEU A 67 -5.77 2.70 5.69
CA LEU A 67 -5.89 4.16 5.61
C LEU A 67 -6.86 4.57 4.49
N LEU A 68 -6.78 3.94 3.32
CA LEU A 68 -7.73 4.19 2.22
C LEU A 68 -9.17 3.86 2.64
N GLN A 69 -9.37 2.79 3.41
CA GLN A 69 -10.69 2.46 3.92
C GLN A 69 -11.27 3.56 4.80
N VAL A 70 -10.47 4.12 5.70
CA VAL A 70 -10.88 5.24 6.56
C VAL A 70 -11.22 6.47 5.74
N ILE A 71 -10.35 6.85 4.79
CA ILE A 71 -10.53 8.06 3.98
C ILE A 71 -11.78 7.99 3.11
N TYR A 72 -12.05 6.83 2.51
CA TYR A 72 -13.20 6.63 1.62
C TYR A 72 -14.42 6.03 2.33
N THR A 73 -14.37 5.90 3.66
CA THR A 73 -15.47 5.30 4.46
C THR A 73 -15.85 3.90 3.96
N VAL A 74 -14.88 3.13 3.47
CA VAL A 74 -15.06 1.73 3.06
C VAL A 74 -15.13 0.86 4.29
N ARG A 75 -16.17 0.04 4.39
CA ARG A 75 -16.53 -0.62 5.65
C ARG A 75 -15.89 -1.98 5.87
N SER A 76 -15.23 -2.54 4.87
CA SER A 76 -14.55 -3.84 4.99
C SER A 76 -13.40 -3.97 4.00
N GLU A 77 -12.43 -4.83 4.31
CA GLU A 77 -11.31 -5.14 3.40
C GLU A 77 -11.81 -5.76 2.11
N ARG A 78 -12.83 -6.62 2.22
CA ARG A 78 -13.49 -7.24 1.07
C ARG A 78 -14.08 -6.19 0.11
N GLN A 79 -14.78 -5.19 0.64
CA GLN A 79 -15.31 -4.09 -0.15
C GLN A 79 -14.19 -3.23 -0.78
N LEU A 80 -13.07 -3.05 -0.10
CA LEU A 80 -11.92 -2.35 -0.67
C LEU A 80 -11.38 -3.10 -1.88
N VAL A 81 -11.21 -4.42 -1.78
CA VAL A 81 -10.75 -5.26 -2.91
C VAL A 81 -11.73 -5.16 -4.07
N GLU A 82 -13.03 -5.26 -3.83
CA GLU A 82 -14.06 -5.09 -4.87
C GLU A 82 -13.97 -3.72 -5.56
N GLN A 83 -13.74 -2.65 -4.80
CA GLN A 83 -13.56 -1.31 -5.38
C GLN A 83 -12.28 -1.21 -6.19
N ILE A 84 -11.17 -1.81 -5.73
CA ILE A 84 -9.91 -1.83 -6.46
C ILE A 84 -10.10 -2.56 -7.80
N ASP A 85 -10.73 -3.74 -7.78
CA ASP A 85 -10.99 -4.54 -8.98
C ASP A 85 -11.91 -3.84 -9.98
N PHE A 86 -12.88 -3.05 -9.50
CA PHE A 86 -13.80 -2.32 -10.37
C PHE A 86 -13.20 -1.03 -10.96
N ASN A 87 -12.34 -0.34 -10.19
CA ASN A 87 -11.82 0.98 -10.58
C ASN A 87 -10.45 0.94 -11.29
N LEU A 88 -9.78 -0.23 -11.36
CA LEU A 88 -8.49 -0.43 -12.05
C LEU A 88 -8.67 -1.13 -13.40
#